data_AF-A0A7C4HSL9-F1
#
_entry.id   AF-A0A7C4HSL9-F1
#
_cell.length_a   1.000
_cell.length_b   1.000
_cell.length_c   1.000
_cell.angle_alpha   90.00
_cell.angle_beta   90.00
_cell.angle_gamma   90.00
#
_symmetry.space_group_name_H-M   'P 1'
#
loop_
_entity.id
_entity.type
_entity.pdbx_description
1 polymer ?
#
loop_
_entity_poly.entity_id
_entity_poly.type
_entity_poly.pdbx_seq_one_letter_code
_entity_poly.pdbx_strand_id
1 'polypeptide(L)'
;MEPLNIIYWVKVALGALVGALCVLLRVNNVFSGIMLCVATYLVSDRILRQIFIAKVNKPSDITKTGVGIYIASWIFFWVLLYTILHPY
;
A
#
# COMPACT_ATOMS: atom_id res chain seq x y z
N MET A 1 20.60 7.07 -3.63
CA MET A 1 19.53 6.08 -3.91
C MET A 1 18.69 6.59 -5.06
N GLU A 2 18.32 5.72 -6.00
CA GLU A 2 17.42 6.11 -7.09
C GLU A 2 16.03 6.51 -6.55
N PRO A 3 15.40 7.54 -7.10
CA PRO A 3 14.08 8.00 -6.66
C PRO A 3 13.00 6.92 -6.77
N LEU A 4 13.13 5.99 -7.73
CA LEU A 4 12.25 4.82 -7.85
C LEU A 4 12.32 3.88 -6.64
N ASN A 5 13.51 3.68 -6.06
CA ASN A 5 13.69 2.80 -4.91
C ASN A 5 13.02 3.38 -3.66
N ILE A 6 13.07 4.71 -3.49
CA ILE A 6 12.36 5.39 -2.39
C ILE A 6 10.86 5.20 -2.53
N ILE A 7 10.31 5.41 -3.75
CA ILE A 7 8.89 5.17 -4.04
C ILE A 7 8.49 3.73 -3.70
N TYR A 8 9.34 2.76 -4.04
CA TYR A 8 9.11 1.35 -3.75
C TYR A 8 8.97 1.08 -2.24
N TRP A 9 9.94 1.52 -1.44
CA TRP A 9 9.90 1.34 0.02
C TRP A 9 8.74 2.08 0.68
N VAL A 10 8.39 3.27 0.19
CA VAL A 10 7.20 4.00 0.65
C VAL A 10 5.94 3.20 0.38
N LYS A 11 5.77 2.62 -0.82
CA LYS A 11 4.61 1.78 -1.16
C LYS A 11 4.54 0.50 -0.31
N VAL A 12 5.68 -0.11 0.03
CA VAL A 12 5.73 -1.26 0.98
C VAL A 12 5.23 -0.85 2.35
N ALA A 13 5.75 0.25 2.92
CA ALA A 13 5.34 0.74 4.23
C ALA A 13 3.84 1.10 4.24
N LEU A 14 3.34 1.68 3.14
CA LEU A 14 1.93 2.00 2.98
C LEU A 14 1.05 0.76 2.93
N GLY A 15 1.44 -0.29 2.19
CA GLY A 15 0.73 -1.55 2.16
C GLY A 15 0.66 -2.20 3.55
N ALA A 16 1.78 -2.20 4.28
CA ALA A 16 1.84 -2.69 5.65
C ALA A 16 0.91 -1.91 6.60
N LEU A 17 0.92 -0.58 6.53
CA LEU A 17 0.03 0.29 7.32
C LEU A 17 -1.45 0.01 7.03
N VAL A 18 -1.81 -0.17 5.76
CA VAL A 18 -3.19 -0.46 5.36
C VAL A 18 -3.60 -1.86 5.83
N GLY A 19 -2.70 -2.85 5.75
CA GLY A 19 -2.96 -4.20 6.26
C GLY A 19 -3.20 -4.20 7.77
N ALA A 20 -2.37 -3.47 8.51
CA ALA A 20 -2.56 -3.26 9.95
C ALA A 20 -3.86 -2.51 10.27
N LEU A 21 -4.22 -1.48 9.50
CA LEU A 21 -5.48 -0.76 9.64
C LEU A 21 -6.68 -1.67 9.40
N CYS A 22 -6.65 -2.56 8.41
CA CYS A 22 -7.72 -3.53 8.16
C CYS A 22 -7.96 -4.43 9.38
N VAL A 23 -6.89 -4.88 10.06
CA VAL A 23 -7.03 -5.67 11.29
C VAL A 23 -7.49 -4.83 12.48
N LEU A 24 -6.96 -3.61 12.64
CA LEU A 24 -7.33 -2.70 13.72
C LEU A 24 -8.82 -2.28 13.64
N LEU A 25 -9.31 -2.02 12.43
CA LEU A 25 -10.72 -1.75 12.12
C LEU A 25 -11.58 -3.03 12.14
N ARG A 26 -10.95 -4.20 12.39
CA ARG A 26 -11.61 -5.50 12.51
C ARG A 26 -12.45 -5.83 11.26
N VAL A 27 -11.87 -5.52 10.10
CA VAL A 27 -12.50 -5.71 8.80
C VAL A 27 -12.65 -7.21 8.53
N ASN A 28 -13.83 -7.74 8.77
CA ASN A 28 -14.16 -9.15 8.52
C ASN A 28 -14.58 -9.43 7.07
N ASN A 29 -14.92 -8.39 6.30
CA ASN A 29 -15.36 -8.53 4.92
C ASN A 29 -14.23 -8.22 3.94
N VAL A 30 -13.96 -9.16 3.03
CA VAL A 30 -12.95 -9.02 1.98
C VAL A 30 -13.24 -7.78 1.11
N PHE A 31 -14.50 -7.54 0.78
CA PHE A 31 -14.92 -6.35 0.01
C PHE A 31 -14.56 -5.03 0.70
N SER A 32 -14.78 -4.93 2.01
CA SER A 32 -14.43 -3.73 2.78
C SER A 32 -12.91 -3.51 2.83
N GLY A 33 -12.13 -4.60 2.92
CA GLY A 33 -10.67 -4.54 2.86
C GLY A 33 -10.17 -4.07 1.49
N ILE A 34 -10.73 -4.61 0.40
CA ILE A 34 -10.42 -4.17 -0.97
C ILE A 34 -10.78 -2.69 -1.15
N MET A 35 -11.92 -2.25 -0.64
CA MET A 35 -12.34 -0.84 -0.72
C MET A 35 -11.35 0.09 -0.01
N LEU A 36 -10.89 -0.28 1.19
CA LEU A 36 -9.87 0.47 1.92
C LEU A 36 -8.52 0.47 1.18
N CYS A 37 -8.11 -0.68 0.66
CA CYS A 37 -6.90 -0.82 -0.16
C CYS A 37 -6.94 0.10 -1.38
N VAL A 38 -8.02 0.08 -2.15
CA VAL A 38 -8.17 0.95 -3.33
C VAL A 38 -8.24 2.42 -2.95
N ALA A 39 -9.01 2.78 -1.92
CA ALA A 39 -9.14 4.17 -1.47
C ALA A 39 -7.78 4.74 -1.02
N THR A 40 -7.05 4.00 -0.20
CA THR A 40 -5.73 4.41 0.29
C THR A 40 -4.68 4.39 -0.82
N TYR A 41 -4.76 3.46 -1.77
CA TYR A 41 -3.93 3.45 -2.97
C TYR A 41 -4.12 4.73 -3.79
N LEU A 42 -5.37 5.12 -4.09
CA LEU A 42 -5.66 6.32 -4.89
C LEU A 42 -5.16 7.61 -4.22
N VAL A 43 -5.34 7.73 -2.90
CA VAL A 43 -4.84 8.87 -2.13
C VAL A 43 -3.30 8.90 -2.16
N SER A 44 -2.67 7.77 -1.89
CA SER A 44 -1.21 7.66 -1.83
C SER A 44 -0.57 7.89 -3.18
N ASP A 45 -1.15 7.36 -4.25
CA ASP A 45 -0.68 7.54 -5.62
C ASP A 45 -0.69 9.02 -6.02
N ARG A 46 -1.75 9.76 -5.66
CA ARG A 46 -1.82 11.21 -5.89
C ARG A 46 -0.75 11.97 -5.09
N ILE A 47 -0.56 11.64 -3.81
CA ILE A 47 0.44 12.27 -2.94
C ILE A 47 1.86 12.00 -3.46
N LEU A 48 2.20 10.73 -3.72
CA LEU A 48 3.51 10.36 -4.25
C LEU A 48 3.76 11.00 -5.62
N ARG A 49 2.74 11.03 -6.48
CA ARG A 49 2.82 11.73 -7.77
C ARG A 49 3.17 13.19 -7.56
N GLN A 50 2.50 13.92 -6.66
CA GLN A 50 2.82 15.33 -6.41
C GLN A 50 4.23 15.54 -5.83
N ILE A 51 4.69 14.69 -4.93
CA ILE A 51 6.00 14.82 -4.29
C ILE A 51 7.14 14.51 -5.28
N PHE A 52 6.97 13.47 -6.09
CA PHE A 52 8.03 12.97 -6.96
C PHE A 52 7.95 13.49 -8.40
N ILE A 53 6.87 14.15 -8.84
CA ILE A 53 6.77 14.67 -10.23
C ILE A 53 7.92 15.61 -10.62
N ALA A 54 8.46 16.36 -9.67
CA ALA A 54 9.61 17.24 -9.91
C ALA A 54 10.96 16.50 -9.91
N LYS A 55 10.99 15.23 -9.53
CA LYS A 55 12.20 14.44 -9.27
C LYS A 55 12.33 13.19 -10.14
N VAL A 56 11.30 12.83 -10.93
CA VAL A 56 11.33 11.70 -11.86
C VAL A 56 11.10 12.18 -13.29
N ASN A 57 11.90 11.66 -14.23
CA ASN A 57 11.82 12.02 -15.65
C ASN A 57 10.45 11.73 -16.29
N LYS A 58 9.74 10.70 -15.79
CA LYS A 58 8.42 10.29 -16.28
C LYS A 58 7.49 10.01 -15.10
N PRO A 59 6.42 10.80 -14.90
CA PRO A 59 5.48 10.58 -13.79
C PRO A 59 4.68 9.28 -13.92
N SER A 60 4.60 8.71 -15.13
CA SER A 60 3.97 7.41 -15.40
C SER A 60 4.75 6.22 -14.83
N ASP A 61 6.05 6.38 -14.54
CA ASP A 61 6.85 5.32 -13.91
C ASP A 61 6.56 5.23 -12.41
N ILE A 62 6.08 6.30 -11.78
CA ILE A 62 5.73 6.35 -10.34
C ILE A 62 4.49 5.49 -10.04
N THR A 63 3.51 5.51 -10.95
CA THR A 63 2.24 4.81 -10.79
C THR A 63 2.37 3.34 -11.18
N LYS A 64 3.10 3.04 -12.26
CA LYS A 64 3.36 1.65 -12.69
C LYS A 64 4.30 0.92 -11.76
N THR A 65 5.33 1.60 -11.25
CA THR A 65 6.30 0.99 -10.34
C THR A 65 5.71 0.90 -8.93
N GLY A 66 5.51 -0.33 -8.46
CA GLY A 66 5.18 -0.60 -7.05
C GLY A 66 3.69 -0.72 -6.71
N VAL A 67 2.77 -0.76 -7.69
CA VAL A 67 1.39 -1.24 -7.44
C VAL A 67 1.40 -2.66 -6.91
N GLY A 68 2.15 -3.55 -7.59
CA GLY A 68 2.21 -4.95 -7.23
C GLY A 68 2.74 -5.16 -5.81
N ILE A 69 3.81 -4.44 -5.44
CA ILE A 69 4.38 -4.57 -4.08
C ILE A 69 3.44 -4.00 -3.02
N TYR A 70 2.74 -2.91 -3.30
CA TYR A 70 1.74 -2.36 -2.37
C TYR A 70 0.64 -3.37 -2.07
N ILE A 71 0.05 -3.99 -3.11
CA ILE A 71 -1.00 -5.00 -2.96
C ILE A 71 -0.46 -6.25 -2.24
N ALA A 72 0.74 -6.70 -2.62
CA ALA A 72 1.39 -7.86 -2.01
C ALA A 72 1.67 -7.63 -0.52
N SER A 73 2.25 -6.47 -0.16
CA SER A 73 2.49 -6.10 1.24
C SER A 73 1.18 -5.97 2.02
N TRP A 74 0.14 -5.36 1.43
CA TRP A 74 -1.17 -5.26 2.08
C TRP A 74 -1.76 -6.64 2.43
N ILE A 75 -1.88 -7.55 1.45
CA ILE A 75 -2.40 -8.90 1.69
C ILE A 75 -1.53 -9.64 2.71
N PHE A 76 -0.21 -9.57 2.56
CA PHE A 76 0.73 -10.26 3.43
C PHE A 76 0.56 -9.82 4.89
N PHE A 77 0.60 -8.51 5.16
CA PHE A 77 0.43 -7.98 6.52
C PHE A 77 -0.98 -8.20 7.06
N TRP A 78 -2.01 -8.08 6.21
CA TRP A 78 -3.39 -8.28 6.65
C TRP A 78 -3.61 -9.72 7.12
N VAL A 79 -3.20 -10.71 6.31
CA VAL A 79 -3.32 -12.13 6.66
C VAL A 79 -2.47 -12.46 7.89
N LEU A 80 -1.20 -12.03 7.90
CA LEU A 80 -0.28 -12.31 9.00
C LEU A 80 -0.81 -11.78 10.34
N LEU A 81 -1.24 -10.52 10.38
CA LEU A 81 -1.79 -9.93 11.60
C LEU A 81 -3.13 -10.56 12.01
N TYR A 82 -3.98 -10.88 11.04
CA TYR A 82 -5.25 -11.56 11.32
C TYR A 82 -5.03 -12.93 11.94
N THR A 83 -4.07 -13.72 11.42
CA THR A 83 -3.67 -15.02 11.99
C THR A 83 -3.08 -14.89 13.39
N ILE A 84 -2.27 -13.87 13.67
CA ILE A 84 -1.68 -13.66 15.01
C ILE A 84 -2.74 -13.25 16.05
N LEU A 85 -3.72 -12.44 15.65
CA LEU A 85 -4.75 -11.92 16.56
C LEU A 85 -5.94 -12.87 16.76
N HIS A 86 -6.18 -13.77 15.81
CA HIS A 86 -7.11 -14.88 15.94
C HIS A 86 -6.37 -16.21 15.75
N PRO A 87 -5.47 -16.58 16.68
CA PRO A 87 -4.94 -17.92 16.71
C PRO A 87 -6.09 -18.86 17.08
N TYR A 88 -6.23 -19.95 16.33
CA TYR A 88 -7.24 -20.99 16.53
C TYR A 88 -7.29 -21.50 17.97
#